data_AF-A0A849TIN7-F1
#
_entry.id   AF-A0A849TIN7-F1
#
_cell.length_a   1.000
_cell.length_b   1.000
_cell.length_c   1.000
_cell.angle_alpha   90.00
_cell.angle_beta   90.00
_cell.angle_gamma   90.00
#
_symmetry.space_group_name_H-M   'P 1'
#
loop_
_entity.id
_entity.type
_entity.pdbx_description
1 polymer ?
#
loop_
_entity_poly.entity_id
_entity_poly.type
_entity_poly.pdbx_seq_one_letter_code
_entity_poly.pdbx_strand_id
1 'polypeptide(L)'
;MSEADSVEFISDLPQDDGRQSLAALAIARGAGRVLHAHGYCRMAEFTLANGRRADLAALSPAGEIWIVEIKSSVIDYRSDQKWPEYRDYCDRFFFAVQSDFPRELIPEDVGLIVADRFGGEVVRSAPEHRLSSGRRKAILLQFARTAAIRLHALADPGIVLEKSVRE
;
A
#
# COMPACT_ATOMS: atom_id res chain seq x y z
N MET A 1 -30.96 -30.92 4.35
CA MET A 1 -30.91 -29.44 4.45
C MET A 1 -29.46 -29.06 4.22
N SER A 2 -29.15 -28.52 3.05
CA SER A 2 -27.77 -28.23 2.62
C SER A 2 -27.27 -26.93 3.24
N GLU A 3 -26.10 -27.00 3.86
CA GLU A 3 -25.26 -25.85 4.18
C GLU A 3 -24.81 -25.25 2.85
N ALA A 4 -25.21 -24.01 2.57
CA ALA A 4 -24.76 -23.29 1.39
C ALA A 4 -23.31 -22.85 1.65
N ASP A 5 -22.37 -23.40 0.88
CA ASP A 5 -20.99 -22.91 0.82
C ASP A 5 -21.00 -21.40 0.54
N SER A 6 -20.63 -20.62 1.54
CA SER A 6 -20.39 -19.20 1.42
C SER A 6 -19.18 -18.96 0.52
N VAL A 7 -19.43 -18.64 -0.75
CA VAL A 7 -18.40 -18.24 -1.72
C VAL A 7 -17.78 -16.92 -1.25
N GLU A 8 -16.54 -16.95 -0.77
CA GLU A 8 -15.78 -15.73 -0.48
C GLU A 8 -15.21 -15.14 -1.78
N PHE A 9 -15.75 -14.01 -2.21
CA PHE A 9 -15.27 -13.26 -3.38
C PHE A 9 -13.86 -12.70 -3.15
N ILE A 10 -12.95 -12.86 -4.12
CA ILE A 10 -11.77 -11.99 -4.22
C ILE A 10 -12.22 -10.65 -4.80
N SER A 11 -12.53 -9.66 -3.97
CA SER A 11 -12.45 -8.27 -4.40
C SER A 11 -11.09 -7.70 -3.99
N ASP A 12 -10.05 -8.07 -4.74
CA ASP A 12 -8.75 -7.40 -4.63
C ASP A 12 -8.78 -6.02 -5.31
N LEU A 13 -9.88 -5.64 -5.96
CA LEU A 13 -10.07 -4.29 -6.48
C LEU A 13 -10.17 -3.29 -5.32
N PRO A 14 -9.62 -2.08 -5.48
CA PRO A 14 -9.75 -1.05 -4.46
C PRO A 14 -11.21 -0.83 -4.10
N GLN A 15 -11.54 -0.92 -2.81
CA GLN A 15 -12.91 -0.79 -2.35
C GLN A 15 -13.21 0.68 -2.08
N ASP A 16 -14.30 1.19 -2.66
CA ASP A 16 -14.92 2.43 -2.17
C ASP A 16 -15.69 2.10 -0.89
N ASP A 17 -14.95 1.84 0.20
CA ASP A 17 -15.50 1.52 1.51
C ASP A 17 -15.87 2.79 2.31
N GLY A 18 -15.90 3.95 1.64
CA GLY A 18 -16.17 5.26 2.23
C GLY A 18 -15.06 5.78 3.15
N ARG A 19 -13.95 5.04 3.32
CA ARG A 19 -12.83 5.47 4.17
C ARG A 19 -11.84 6.38 3.45
N GLN A 20 -11.94 6.49 2.12
CA GLN A 20 -11.03 7.27 1.31
C GLN A 20 -11.58 8.68 1.05
N SER A 21 -11.04 9.68 1.75
CA SER A 21 -11.36 11.08 1.48
C SER A 21 -10.81 11.54 0.12
N LEU A 22 -11.40 12.58 -0.48
CA LEU A 22 -10.83 13.21 -1.69
C LEU A 22 -9.38 13.67 -1.49
N ALA A 23 -9.03 14.08 -0.27
CA ALA A 23 -7.66 14.42 0.10
C ALA A 23 -6.75 13.19 0.07
N ALA A 24 -7.17 12.05 0.65
CA ALA A 24 -6.42 10.80 0.61
C ALA A 24 -6.18 10.34 -0.84
N LEU A 25 -7.20 10.38 -1.69
CA LEU A 25 -7.09 10.03 -3.11
C LEU A 25 -6.12 10.95 -3.87
N ALA A 26 -6.14 12.25 -3.56
CA ALA A 26 -5.21 13.21 -4.13
C ALA A 26 -3.76 12.88 -3.74
N ILE A 27 -3.50 12.66 -2.45
CA ILE A 27 -2.17 12.29 -1.94
C ILE A 27 -1.72 10.96 -2.55
N ALA A 28 -2.59 9.95 -2.62
CA ALA A 28 -2.29 8.64 -3.22
C ALA A 28 -1.79 8.78 -4.66
N ARG A 29 -2.46 9.63 -5.45
CA ARG A 29 -2.10 9.90 -6.84
C ARG A 29 -0.73 10.57 -6.94
N GLY A 30 -0.48 11.60 -6.14
CA GLY A 30 0.80 12.31 -6.12
C GLY A 30 1.94 11.41 -5.68
N ALA A 31 1.78 10.72 -4.55
CA ALA A 31 2.76 9.77 -4.03
C ALA A 31 3.06 8.65 -5.05
N GLY A 32 2.02 8.14 -5.74
CA GLY A 32 2.21 7.19 -6.83
C GLY A 32 3.08 7.73 -7.99
N ARG A 33 2.96 9.02 -8.32
CA ARG A 33 3.81 9.68 -9.32
C ARG A 33 5.24 9.85 -8.82
N VAL A 34 5.42 10.19 -7.54
CA VAL A 34 6.74 10.27 -6.88
C VAL A 34 7.44 8.92 -6.95
N LEU A 35 6.74 7.84 -6.57
CA LEU A 35 7.28 6.47 -6.63
C LEU A 35 7.72 6.09 -8.05
N HIS A 36 6.90 6.40 -9.06
CA HIS A 36 7.25 6.15 -10.45
C HIS A 36 8.48 6.95 -10.89
N ALA A 37 8.60 8.22 -10.49
CA ALA A 37 9.80 9.03 -10.78
C ALA A 37 11.06 8.47 -10.12
N HIS A 38 10.93 7.71 -9.03
CA HIS A 38 12.03 6.99 -8.37
C HIS A 38 12.24 5.58 -8.92
N GLY A 39 11.54 5.19 -10.00
CA GLY A 39 11.70 3.90 -10.67
C GLY A 39 10.90 2.75 -10.06
N TYR A 40 9.94 3.01 -9.16
CA TYR A 40 9.10 1.98 -8.58
C TYR A 40 7.79 1.83 -9.35
N CYS A 41 7.31 0.60 -9.51
CA CYS A 41 5.89 0.36 -9.75
C CYS A 41 5.14 0.32 -8.41
N ARG A 42 3.84 0.61 -8.42
CA ARG A 42 3.04 0.68 -7.18
C ARG A 42 1.72 -0.06 -7.30
N MET A 43 1.24 -0.53 -6.17
CA MET A 43 -0.08 -1.11 -5.98
C MET A 43 -0.76 -0.41 -4.80
N ALA A 44 -2.01 0.05 -4.98
CA ALA A 44 -2.79 0.62 -3.88
C ALA A 44 -3.51 -0.48 -3.08
N GLU A 45 -3.82 -0.25 -1.82
CA GLU A 45 -4.59 -1.18 -0.97
C GLU A 45 -4.05 -2.61 -1.02
N PHE A 46 -2.78 -2.79 -0.64
CA PHE A 46 -2.11 -4.09 -0.67
C PHE A 46 -2.21 -4.78 0.69
N THR A 47 -2.90 -5.92 0.74
CA THR A 47 -3.07 -6.71 1.97
C THR A 47 -1.80 -7.49 2.30
N LEU A 48 -1.30 -7.34 3.52
CA LEU A 48 -0.11 -8.01 4.04
C LEU A 48 -0.46 -9.31 4.76
N ALA A 49 0.55 -10.15 5.03
CA ALA A 49 0.34 -11.45 5.66
C ALA A 49 -0.22 -11.39 7.10
N ASN A 50 -0.06 -10.26 7.80
CA ASN A 50 -0.67 -10.00 9.11
C ASN A 50 -2.11 -9.46 9.02
N GLY A 51 -2.70 -9.38 7.82
CA GLY A 51 -4.05 -8.85 7.60
C GLY A 51 -4.13 -7.32 7.62
N ARG A 52 -3.01 -6.59 7.79
CA ARG A 52 -2.98 -5.14 7.56
C ARG A 52 -3.08 -4.85 6.07
N ARG A 53 -3.56 -3.66 5.71
CA ARG A 53 -3.69 -3.20 4.33
C ARG A 53 -2.85 -1.94 4.18
N ALA A 54 -1.75 -2.05 3.43
CA ALA A 54 -0.91 -0.90 3.10
C ALA A 54 -1.62 -0.03 2.06
N ASP A 55 -1.62 1.28 2.26
CA ASP A 55 -2.25 2.21 1.30
C ASP A 55 -1.56 2.14 -0.05
N LEU A 56 -0.22 2.18 -0.07
CA LEU A 56 0.58 1.89 -1.26
C LEU A 56 1.73 0.93 -0.91
N ALA A 57 1.86 -0.14 -1.68
CA ALA A 57 3.07 -0.95 -1.76
C ALA A 57 3.79 -0.63 -3.07
N ALA A 58 5.10 -0.40 -3.02
CA ALA A 58 5.92 -0.09 -4.17
C ALA A 58 7.06 -1.09 -4.34
N LEU A 59 7.40 -1.42 -5.58
CA LEU A 59 8.41 -2.40 -5.94
C LEU A 59 9.39 -1.80 -6.96
N SER A 60 10.68 -1.84 -6.65
CA SER A 60 11.74 -1.46 -7.58
C SER A 60 12.17 -2.64 -8.48
N PRO A 61 12.88 -2.38 -9.59
CA PRO A 61 13.48 -3.43 -10.42
C PRO A 61 14.47 -4.33 -9.67
N ALA A 62 15.06 -3.83 -8.58
CA ALA A 62 16.00 -4.58 -7.74
C ALA A 62 15.29 -5.45 -6.67
N GLY A 63 13.96 -5.40 -6.59
CA GLY A 63 13.20 -6.14 -5.58
C GLY A 63 13.14 -5.45 -4.21
N GLU A 64 13.50 -4.17 -4.12
CA GLU A 64 13.27 -3.36 -2.91
C GLU A 64 11.79 -3.02 -2.81
N ILE A 65 11.26 -3.14 -1.60
CA ILE A 65 9.83 -2.93 -1.31
C ILE A 65 9.69 -1.71 -0.41
N TRP A 66 8.89 -0.73 -0.84
CA TRP A 66 8.49 0.39 0.00
C TRP A 66 7.03 0.25 0.38
N ILE A 67 6.69 0.61 1.61
CA ILE A 67 5.31 0.84 2.03
C ILE A 67 5.13 2.33 2.30
N VAL A 68 4.04 2.89 1.78
CA VAL A 68 3.66 4.28 1.99
C VAL A 68 2.24 4.30 2.58
N GLU A 69 2.10 4.83 3.79
CA GLU A 69 0.81 5.09 4.43
C GLU A 69 0.40 6.55 4.22
N ILE A 70 -0.84 6.76 3.79
CA ILE A 70 -1.37 8.08 3.48
C ILE A 70 -2.05 8.64 4.71
N LYS A 71 -1.66 9.84 5.14
CA LYS A 71 -2.34 10.56 6.23
C LYS A 71 -2.93 11.84 5.69
N SER A 72 -4.25 11.84 5.55
CA SER A 72 -5.02 12.97 5.02
C SER A 72 -5.33 14.04 6.07
N SER A 73 -5.12 13.71 7.36
CA SER A 73 -5.29 14.65 8.47
C SER A 73 -4.49 14.24 9.71
N VAL A 74 -4.30 15.16 10.65
CA VAL A 74 -3.67 14.85 11.95
C VAL A 74 -4.46 13.81 12.75
N ILE A 75 -5.79 13.78 12.61
CA ILE A 75 -6.65 12.81 13.28
C ILE A 75 -6.37 11.40 12.73
N ASP A 76 -6.34 11.28 11.40
CA ASP A 76 -6.00 10.04 10.68
C ASP A 76 -4.64 9.48 11.14
N TYR A 77 -3.61 10.34 11.21
CA TYR A 77 -2.31 9.97 11.76
C TYR A 77 -2.37 9.50 13.22
N ARG A 78 -3.06 10.24 14.09
CA ARG A 78 -3.16 9.88 15.52
C ARG A 78 -3.97 8.62 15.77
N SER A 79 -4.90 8.27 14.90
CA SER A 79 -5.69 7.04 15.00
C SER A 79 -4.92 5.79 14.56
N ASP A 80 -3.94 5.94 13.68
CA ASP A 80 -3.08 4.85 13.25
C ASP A 80 -1.92 4.64 14.22
N GLN A 81 -2.11 3.78 15.21
CA GLN A 81 -1.09 3.42 16.20
C GLN A 81 -0.32 2.14 15.82
N LYS A 82 -0.69 1.49 14.71
CA LYS A 82 -0.16 0.16 14.34
C LYS A 82 0.78 0.22 13.14
N TRP A 83 1.03 1.41 12.61
CA TRP A 83 1.96 1.62 11.52
C TRP A 83 3.36 0.99 11.72
N PRO A 84 3.93 0.84 12.94
CA PRO A 84 5.24 0.21 13.08
C PRO A 84 5.25 -1.25 12.60
N GLU A 85 4.10 -1.94 12.63
CA GLU A 85 3.95 -3.32 12.14
C GLU A 85 4.26 -3.45 10.63
N TYR A 86 4.18 -2.36 9.85
CA TYR A 86 4.47 -2.37 8.42
C TYR A 86 5.97 -2.52 8.10
N ARG A 87 6.86 -2.16 9.04
CA ARG A 87 8.32 -2.27 8.84
C ARG A 87 8.78 -3.71 8.62
N ASP A 88 8.04 -4.68 9.14
CA ASP A 88 8.31 -6.10 8.90
C ASP A 88 8.01 -6.56 7.46
N TYR A 89 7.44 -5.68 6.63
CA TYR A 89 6.97 -5.98 5.28
C TYR A 89 7.52 -5.04 4.20
N CYS A 90 8.44 -4.15 4.54
CA CYS A 90 9.12 -3.29 3.58
C CYS A 90 10.59 -3.12 3.95
N ASP A 91 11.41 -2.70 2.99
CA ASP A 91 12.77 -2.25 3.24
C ASP A 91 12.80 -0.81 3.73
N ARG A 92 11.77 -0.03 3.36
CA ARG A 92 11.59 1.35 3.75
C ARG A 92 10.11 1.68 3.94
N PHE A 93 9.82 2.37 5.03
CA PHE A 93 8.49 2.84 5.37
C PHE A 93 8.40 4.36 5.24
N PHE A 94 7.33 4.84 4.62
CA PHE A 94 7.04 6.26 4.42
C PHE A 94 5.63 6.59 4.89
N PHE A 95 5.46 7.83 5.37
CA PHE A 95 4.15 8.49 5.29
C PHE A 95 4.07 9.37 4.05
N ALA A 96 2.87 9.51 3.50
CA ALA A 96 2.53 10.52 2.50
C ALA A 96 1.45 11.46 3.02
N VAL A 97 1.69 12.77 2.93
CA VAL A 97 0.82 13.83 3.48
C VAL A 97 0.70 15.01 2.52
N GLN A 98 -0.24 15.91 2.79
CA GLN A 98 -0.33 17.21 2.10
C GLN A 98 0.71 18.21 2.63
N SER A 99 0.92 19.29 1.87
CA SER A 99 1.95 20.30 2.17
C SER A 99 1.74 21.06 3.47
N ASP A 100 0.49 21.18 3.92
CA ASP A 100 0.03 21.85 5.14
C ASP A 100 -0.03 20.92 6.37
N PHE A 101 0.25 19.63 6.21
CA PHE A 101 0.34 18.71 7.34
C PHE A 101 1.53 19.07 8.25
N PRO A 102 1.36 19.14 9.59
CA PRO A 102 2.43 19.45 10.54
C PRO A 102 3.45 18.31 10.59
N ARG A 103 4.57 18.49 9.88
CA ARG A 103 5.59 17.45 9.61
C ARG A 103 6.35 17.04 10.86
N GLU A 104 6.41 17.92 11.84
CA GLU A 104 6.99 17.71 13.16
C GLU A 104 6.25 16.62 13.97
N LEU A 105 5.01 16.27 13.59
CA LEU A 105 4.32 15.14 14.19
C LEU A 105 4.83 13.78 13.68
N ILE A 106 5.45 13.75 12.50
CA ILE A 106 5.90 12.51 11.87
C ILE A 106 7.26 12.10 12.44
N PRO A 107 7.43 10.86 12.94
CA PRO A 107 8.68 10.39 13.53
C PRO A 107 9.88 10.56 12.58
N GLU A 108 11.05 10.88 13.13
CA GLU A 108 12.25 11.11 12.31
C GLU A 108 12.80 9.81 11.68
N ASP A 109 12.46 8.66 12.26
CA ASP A 109 12.90 7.34 11.82
C ASP A 109 12.06 6.75 10.67
N VAL A 110 11.17 7.54 10.05
CA VAL A 110 10.41 7.19 8.85
C VAL A 110 10.64 8.17 7.71
N GLY A 111 10.46 7.69 6.49
CA GLY A 111 10.48 8.57 5.33
C GLY A 111 9.21 9.41 5.25
N LEU A 112 9.30 10.52 4.52
CA LEU A 112 8.18 11.44 4.34
C LEU A 112 8.09 11.86 2.87
N ILE A 113 6.90 11.67 2.31
CA ILE A 113 6.49 12.17 1.01
C ILE A 113 5.49 13.29 1.24
N VAL A 114 5.73 14.44 0.62
CA VAL A 114 4.73 15.52 0.54
C VAL A 114 4.16 15.49 -0.87
N ALA A 115 2.84 15.30 -0.98
CA ALA A 115 2.19 15.08 -2.27
C ALA A 115 0.76 15.63 -2.33
N ASP A 116 0.33 15.94 -3.54
CA ASP A 116 -1.02 16.36 -3.88
C ASP A 116 -1.52 15.61 -5.13
N ARG A 117 -2.67 16.01 -5.70
CA ARG A 117 -3.21 15.32 -6.88
C ARG A 117 -2.28 15.36 -8.09
N PHE A 118 -1.33 16.28 -8.18
CA PHE A 118 -0.47 16.51 -9.34
C PHE A 118 0.90 15.84 -9.21
N GLY A 119 1.43 15.69 -8.01
CA GLY A 119 2.76 15.12 -7.80
C GLY A 119 3.20 15.29 -6.37
N GLY A 120 4.51 15.37 -6.18
CA GLY A 120 5.10 15.54 -4.85
C GLY A 120 6.60 15.33 -4.87
N GLU A 121 7.16 15.19 -3.68
CA GLU A 121 8.58 14.93 -3.47
C GLU A 121 8.81 14.09 -2.20
N VAL A 122 9.94 13.37 -2.17
CA VAL A 122 10.46 12.76 -0.94
C VAL A 122 11.20 13.86 -0.18
N VAL A 123 10.58 14.44 0.85
CA VAL A 123 11.21 15.50 1.68
C VAL A 123 12.13 14.94 2.76
N ARG A 124 11.96 13.66 3.10
CA ARG A 124 12.83 12.93 4.03
C ARG A 124 12.97 11.49 3.59
N SER A 125 14.21 11.04 3.40
CA SER A 125 14.50 9.63 3.10
C SER A 125 14.16 8.74 4.30
N ALA A 126 13.61 7.56 4.04
CA ALA A 126 13.39 6.55 5.08
C ALA A 126 14.69 5.81 5.40
N PRO A 127 14.98 5.48 6.67
CA PRO A 127 16.05 4.54 7.01
C PRO A 127 15.73 3.15 6.46
N GLU A 128 16.78 2.42 6.08
CA GLU A 128 16.66 1.08 5.50
C GLU A 128 16.59 0.01 6.59
N HIS A 129 15.62 -0.90 6.45
CA HIS A 129 15.44 -2.07 7.29
C HIS A 129 15.21 -3.28 6.39
N ARG A 130 16.30 -3.86 5.89
CA ARG A 130 16.23 -4.91 4.87
C ARG A 130 15.40 -6.11 5.32
N LEU A 131 14.48 -6.51 4.46
CA LEU A 131 13.75 -7.76 4.63
C LEU A 131 14.68 -8.96 4.47
N SER A 132 14.43 -9.98 5.29
CA SER A 132 15.02 -11.31 5.08
C SER A 132 14.61 -11.87 3.72
N SER A 133 15.48 -12.70 3.12
CA SER A 133 15.22 -13.28 1.79
C SER A 133 13.89 -14.04 1.72
N GLY A 134 13.52 -14.75 2.79
CA GLY A 134 12.25 -15.47 2.89
C GLY A 134 11.04 -14.53 2.89
N ARG A 135 11.09 -13.46 3.70
CA ARG A 135 10.02 -12.45 3.76
C ARG A 135 9.88 -11.71 2.43
N ARG A 136 10.99 -11.29 1.84
CA ARG A 136 11.02 -10.64 0.51
C ARG A 136 10.38 -11.52 -0.55
N LYS A 137 10.77 -12.79 -0.64
CA LYS A 137 10.20 -13.74 -1.61
C LYS A 137 8.68 -13.86 -1.44
N ALA A 138 8.20 -14.00 -0.20
CA ALA A 138 6.77 -14.10 0.07
C ALA A 138 6.00 -12.86 -0.40
N ILE A 139 6.50 -11.65 -0.10
CA ILE A 139 5.85 -10.39 -0.49
C ILE A 139 5.90 -10.19 -2.00
N LEU A 140 7.03 -10.49 -2.67
CA LEU A 140 7.13 -10.39 -4.13
C LEU A 140 6.14 -11.32 -4.84
N LEU A 141 6.00 -12.57 -4.38
CA LEU A 141 5.03 -13.51 -4.94
C LEU A 141 3.59 -13.01 -4.73
N GLN A 142 3.28 -12.49 -3.55
CA GLN A 142 1.97 -11.94 -3.25
C GLN A 142 1.68 -10.70 -4.13
N PHE A 143 2.62 -9.76 -4.23
CA PHE A 143 2.52 -8.57 -5.07
C PHE A 143 2.30 -8.95 -6.54
N ALA A 144 3.08 -9.88 -7.08
CA ALA A 144 2.93 -10.33 -8.47
C ALA A 144 1.56 -10.96 -8.72
N ARG A 145 1.08 -11.83 -7.81
CA ARG A 145 -0.23 -12.47 -7.94
C ARG A 145 -1.37 -11.46 -7.86
N THR A 146 -1.37 -10.57 -6.87
CA THR A 146 -2.40 -9.53 -6.75
C THR A 146 -2.38 -8.57 -7.94
N ALA A 147 -1.22 -8.21 -8.47
CA ALA A 147 -1.11 -7.38 -9.67
C ALA A 147 -1.74 -8.08 -10.89
N ALA A 148 -1.42 -9.36 -11.10
CA ALA A 148 -1.97 -10.15 -12.20
C ALA A 148 -3.50 -10.33 -12.07
N ILE A 149 -4.00 -10.61 -10.86
CA ILE A 149 -5.43 -10.73 -10.55
C ILE A 149 -6.16 -9.42 -10.89
N ARG A 150 -5.64 -8.28 -10.45
CA ARG A 150 -6.26 -6.97 -10.74
C ARG A 150 -6.24 -6.63 -12.22
N LEU A 151 -5.12 -6.91 -12.91
CA LEU A 151 -5.04 -6.71 -14.35
C LEU A 151 -6.02 -7.61 -15.09
N HIS A 152 -6.16 -8.87 -14.67
CA HIS A 152 -7.15 -9.80 -15.23
C HIS A 152 -8.57 -9.26 -15.03
N ALA A 153 -8.94 -8.84 -13.82
CA ALA A 153 -10.27 -8.29 -13.54
C ALA A 153 -10.59 -7.03 -14.33
N LEU A 154 -9.58 -6.23 -14.70
CA LEU A 154 -9.75 -5.09 -15.62
C LEU A 154 -9.95 -5.53 -17.07
N ALA A 155 -9.27 -6.60 -17.49
CA ALA A 155 -9.36 -7.14 -18.84
C ALA A 155 -10.64 -7.96 -19.08
N ASP A 156 -11.15 -8.63 -18.04
CA ASP A 156 -12.38 -9.43 -18.05
C ASP A 156 -13.27 -9.08 -16.84
N PRO A 157 -14.04 -7.98 -16.91
CA PRO A 157 -14.95 -7.57 -15.84
C PRO A 157 -16.09 -8.58 -15.65
N GLY A 158 -16.18 -9.19 -14.48
CA GLY A 158 -17.21 -10.19 -14.14
C GLY A 158 -16.64 -11.58 -13.81
N ILE A 159 -15.34 -11.80 -14.05
CA ILE A 159 -14.68 -13.03 -13.63
C ILE A 159 -14.65 -13.13 -12.09
N VAL A 160 -15.09 -14.27 -11.57
CA VAL A 160 -14.94 -14.61 -10.16
C VAL A 160 -13.65 -15.40 -10.02
N LEU A 161 -12.65 -14.78 -9.41
CA LEU A 161 -11.43 -15.49 -9.04
C LEU A 161 -11.63 -16.04 -7.63
N GLU A 162 -11.66 -17.37 -7.50
CA GLU A 162 -11.78 -18.02 -6.20
C GLU A 162 -10.50 -17.80 -5.39
N LYS A 163 -10.64 -17.59 -4.06
CA LYS A 163 -9.50 -17.75 -3.16
C LYS A 163 -9.01 -19.17 -3.30
N SER A 164 -7.78 -19.35 -3.76
CA SER A 164 -7.09 -20.62 -3.64
C SER A 164 -7.19 -21.04 -2.18
N VAL A 165 -7.99 -22.09 -1.92
CA VAL A 165 -8.03 -22.74 -0.61
C VAL A 165 -6.58 -23.09 -0.30
N ARG A 166 -6.07 -22.57 0.82
CA ARG A 166 -4.77 -23.03 1.32
C ARG A 166 -5.00 -24.48 1.75
N GLU A 167 -4.45 -25.44 1.00
CA GLU A 167 -4.28 -26.82 1.47
C GLU A 167 -3.37 -26.86 2.70
#